data_AF-A0A3S9VNI1-F1
#
_entry.id   AF-A0A3S9VNI1-F1
#
_cell.length_a   1.000
_cell.length_b   1.000
_cell.length_c   1.000
_cell.angle_alpha   90.00
_cell.angle_beta   90.00
_cell.angle_gamma   90.00
#
_symmetry.space_group_name_H-M   'P 1'
#
loop_
_entity.id
_entity.type
_entity.pdbx_description
1 polymer ?
#
loop_
_entity_poly.entity_id
_entity_poly.type
_entity_poly.pdbx_seq_one_letter_code
_entity_poly.pdbx_strand_id
1 'polypeptide(L)' 'MKKNTNHFERLSQAQQAENALKEHKKRVGEVEYVAINERTTFEFPASLSKEEREIRIENYKKRHKPLV' A
#
# COMPACT_ATOMS: atom_id res chain seq x y z
N MET A 1 4.72 -1.50 -42.94
CA MET A 1 3.84 -0.80 -41.96
C MET A 1 4.20 -1.30 -40.57
N LYS A 2 5.02 -0.56 -39.80
CA LYS A 2 5.37 -0.94 -38.41
C LYS A 2 4.20 -0.52 -37.52
N LYS A 3 3.29 -1.46 -37.23
CA LYS A 3 2.09 -1.20 -36.42
C LYS A 3 2.50 -0.88 -34.99
N ASN A 4 1.82 0.11 -34.41
CA ASN A 4 2.08 0.77 -33.14
C ASN A 4 1.82 -0.12 -31.91
N THR A 5 2.45 -1.31 -31.83
CA THR A 5 2.26 -2.29 -30.75
C THR A 5 2.56 -1.71 -29.36
N ASN A 6 3.58 -0.85 -29.26
CA ASN A 6 4.02 -0.25 -28.00
C ASN A 6 2.94 0.58 -27.28
N HIS A 7 1.99 1.19 -28.01
CA HIS A 7 0.94 2.02 -27.37
C HIS A 7 -0.15 1.15 -26.72
N PHE A 8 -0.49 0.02 -27.34
CA PHE A 8 -1.54 -0.86 -26.84
C PHE A 8 -1.08 -1.63 -25.60
N GLU A 9 0.19 -2.06 -25.59
CA GLU A 9 0.81 -2.75 -24.43
C GLU A 9 0.90 -1.83 -23.20
N ARG A 10 1.24 -0.54 -23.39
CA ARG A 10 1.27 0.45 -22.30
C ARG A 10 -0.11 0.73 -21.71
N LEU A 11 -1.14 0.83 -22.55
CA LEU A 11 -2.52 0.98 -22.08
C LEU A 11 -2.97 -0.25 -21.29
N SER A 12 -2.62 -1.46 -21.77
CA SER A 12 -2.93 -2.71 -21.07
C SER A 12 -2.27 -2.80 -19.69
N GLN A 13 -1.01 -2.38 -19.56
CA GLN A 13 -0.32 -2.35 -18.26
C GLN A 13 -0.94 -1.33 -17.29
N ALA A 14 -1.29 -0.14 -17.77
CA ALA A 14 -1.96 0.87 -16.95
C ALA A 14 -3.32 0.37 -16.45
N GLN A 15 -4.11 -0.27 -17.32
CA GLN A 15 -5.40 -0.88 -16.95
C GLN A 15 -5.23 -2.05 -15.97
N GLN A 16 -4.20 -2.86 -16.13
CA GLN A 16 -3.89 -3.95 -15.18
C GLN A 16 -3.49 -3.39 -13.81
N ALA A 17 -2.66 -2.35 -13.77
CA ALA A 17 -2.27 -1.69 -12.52
C ALA A 17 -3.50 -1.07 -11.83
N GLU A 18 -4.38 -0.40 -12.58
CA GLU A 18 -5.60 0.19 -12.04
C GLU A 18 -6.56 -0.89 -11.50
N ASN A 19 -6.73 -2.00 -12.23
CA ASN A 19 -7.53 -3.13 -11.77
C ASN A 19 -6.94 -3.78 -10.51
N ALA A 20 -5.62 -3.97 -10.43
CA ALA A 20 -4.97 -4.50 -9.25
C ALA A 20 -5.18 -3.60 -8.03
N LEU A 21 -5.07 -2.27 -8.20
CA LEU A 21 -5.36 -1.29 -7.15
C LEU A 21 -6.83 -1.33 -6.72
N LYS A 22 -7.76 -1.47 -7.67
CA LYS A 22 -9.19 -1.54 -7.42
C LYS A 22 -9.58 -2.82 -6.67
N GLU A 23 -9.03 -3.96 -7.07
CA GLU A 23 -9.20 -5.26 -6.40
C GLU A 23 -8.59 -5.25 -4.99
N HIS A 24 -7.42 -4.62 -4.82
CA HIS A 24 -6.81 -4.42 -3.51
C HIS A 24 -7.72 -3.58 -2.61
N LYS A 25 -8.19 -2.42 -3.07
CA LYS A 25 -9.14 -1.57 -2.32
C LYS A 25 -10.43 -2.32 -1.95
N LYS A 26 -10.98 -3.13 -2.86
CA LYS A 26 -12.17 -3.95 -2.59
C LYS A 26 -11.94 -5.00 -1.51
N ARG A 27 -10.77 -5.65 -1.51
CA ARG A 27 -10.44 -6.74 -0.58
C ARG A 27 -10.07 -6.23 0.81
N VAL A 28 -9.36 -5.11 0.90
CA VAL A 28 -8.87 -4.58 2.18
C VAL A 28 -9.93 -3.76 2.91
N GLY A 29 -10.89 -3.17 2.16
CA GLY A 29 -11.97 -2.39 2.74
C GLY A 29 -11.51 -1.00 3.20
N GLU A 30 -12.16 -0.45 4.22
CA GLU A 30 -11.76 0.83 4.80
C GLU A 30 -10.46 0.64 5.60
N VAL A 31 -9.45 1.43 5.28
CA VAL A 31 -8.12 1.38 5.90
C VAL A 31 -7.72 2.75 6.41
N GLU A 32 -7.01 2.76 7.52
CA GLU A 32 -6.38 3.95 8.06
C GLU A 32 -4.87 3.88 7.81
N TYR A 33 -4.34 4.94 7.20
CA TYR A 33 -2.92 5.09 6.91
C TYR A 33 -2.25 5.84 8.05
N VAL A 34 -1.29 5.20 8.72
CA VAL A 34 -0.53 5.81 9.80
C VAL A 34 0.93 5.97 9.36
N ALA A 35 1.34 7.22 9.13
CA ALA A 35 2.73 7.56 8.83
C ALA A 35 3.56 7.48 10.11
N ILE A 36 4.64 6.68 10.09
CA ILE A 36 5.55 6.54 11.24
C ILE A 36 6.84 7.36 11.08
N ASN A 37 7.25 7.63 9.83
CA ASN A 37 8.39 8.46 9.47
C ASN A 37 8.15 9.04 8.06
N GLU A 38 9.05 9.90 7.57
CA GLU A 38 8.89 10.58 6.26
C GLU A 38 8.83 9.64 5.05
N ARG A 39 9.29 8.39 5.18
CA ARG A 39 9.38 7.41 4.08
C ARG A 39 8.57 6.14 4.32
N THR A 40 7.91 5.99 5.46
CA THR A 40 7.27 4.74 5.88
C THR A 40 5.89 5.03 6.47
N THR A 41 4.89 4.45 5.81
CA THR A 41 3.47 4.52 6.17
C THR A 41 2.95 3.10 6.34
N PHE A 42 2.18 2.88 7.39
CA PHE A 42 1.51 1.60 7.66
C PHE A 42 0.05 1.67 7.25
N GLU A 43 -0.44 0.60 6.65
CA GLU A 43 -1.84 0.40 6.34
C GLU A 43 -2.47 -0.51 7.41
N PHE A 44 -3.47 0.00 8.11
CA PHE A 44 -4.24 -0.76 9.08
C PHE A 44 -5.71 -0.83 8.67
N PRO A 45 -6.41 -1.94 8.92
CA PRO A 45 -7.86 -1.98 8.76
C PRO A 45 -8.53 -0.95 9.68
N ALA A 46 -9.55 -0.23 9.19
CA ALA A 46 -10.32 0.73 9.99
C ALA A 46 -11.10 0.05 11.13
N SER A 47 -11.37 -1.25 11.01
CA SER A 47 -11.91 -2.08 12.09
C SER A 47 -10.94 -2.28 13.25
N LEU A 48 -9.64 -1.99 13.07
CA LEU A 48 -8.65 -2.11 14.14
C LEU A 48 -8.71 -0.89 15.07
N SER A 49 -8.83 -1.15 16.37
CA SER A 49 -8.79 -0.13 17.41
C SER A 49 -7.49 0.67 17.38
N LYS A 50 -7.54 1.93 17.82
CA LYS A 50 -6.35 2.79 17.87
C LYS A 50 -5.26 2.18 18.76
N GLU A 51 -5.64 1.61 19.90
CA GLU A 51 -4.72 0.99 20.86
C GLU A 51 -3.94 -0.18 20.23
N GLU A 52 -4.62 -1.06 19.50
CA GLU A 52 -3.94 -2.15 18.79
C GLU A 52 -3.00 -1.65 17.70
N ARG A 53 -3.38 -0.57 16.99
CA ARG A 53 -2.51 0.07 15.99
C ARG A 53 -1.24 0.61 16.63
N GLU A 54 -1.37 1.30 17.76
CA GLU A 54 -0.23 1.85 18.51
C GLU A 54 0.71 0.75 19.03
N ILE A 55 0.17 -0.36 19.56
CA ILE A 55 0.96 -1.52 19.98
C ILE A 55 1.75 -2.11 18.81
N ARG A 56 1.13 -2.23 17.63
CA ARG A 56 1.82 -2.74 16.42
C ARG A 56 2.93 -1.80 15.95
N ILE A 57 2.68 -0.49 15.96
CA ILE A 57 3.68 0.51 15.61
C ILE A 57 4.86 0.49 16.60
N GLU A 58 4.58 0.41 17.90
CA GLU A 58 5.61 0.32 18.92
C GLU A 58 6.45 -0.95 18.77
N ASN A 59 5.80 -2.10 18.51
CA ASN A 59 6.49 -3.35 18.24
C ASN A 59 7.40 -3.25 17.01
N TYR A 60 6.96 -2.58 15.95
CA TYR A 60 7.81 -2.31 14.79
C TYR A 60 9.03 -1.47 15.17
N LYS A 61 8.84 -0.35 15.86
CA LYS A 61 9.94 0.53 16.31
C LYS A 61 10.96 -0.20 17.20
N LYS A 62 10.50 -1.10 18.07
CA LYS A 62 11.38 -1.91 18.95
C LYS A 62 12.26 -2.89 18.16
N ARG A 63 11.71 -3.49 17.09
CA ARG A 63 12.41 -4.47 16.24
C ARG A 63 13.31 -3.81 15.20
N HIS A 64 12.84 -2.71 14.62
CA HIS A 64 13.60 -1.85 13.72
C HIS A 64 14.25 -0.73 14.51
N LYS A 65 15.24 -1.09 15.34
CA LYS A 65 16.21 -0.10 15.79
C LYS A 65 17.02 0.35 14.58
N PRO A 66 17.18 1.67 14.34
CA PRO A 66 18.14 2.12 13.34
C PRO A 66 19.50 1.50 13.69
N LEU A 67 20.13 0.87 12.70
CA LEU A 67 21.52 0.45 12.82
C LEU A 67 22.31 1.73 13.07
N VAL A 68 22.79 1.91 14.31
CA VAL A 68 23.70 2.98 14.71
C VAL A 68 25.04 2.75 14.03
#